data_AF-A0A1G7SLD2-F1
#
_entry.id   AF-A0A1G7SLD2-F1
#
_cell.length_a   1.000
_cell.length_b   1.000
_cell.length_c   1.000
_cell.angle_alpha   90.00
_cell.angle_beta   90.00
_cell.angle_gamma   90.00
#
_symmetry.space_group_name_H-M   'P 1'
#
loop_
_entity.id
_entity.type
_entity.pdbx_description
1 polymer ?
#
loop_
_entity_poly.entity_id
_entity_poly.type
_entity_poly.pdbx_seq_one_letter_code
_entity_poly.pdbx_strand_id
1 'polypeptide(L)'
;MGSPTASAHVLHAAIAPAEALVDERRTLYRLAVRLFTQGSGLSDNLLDHPIVRYEIGRALAGKGELDLDLLRRVATVRVRDAGLPLVADPRTAELIEAPLRIVAPPGASPRPLTEDDGDRFEAAAQLVADGVGLLRKLAPETAEDLLAHVSMVTVLAKETSGGVISASSRYVPGIVLINEPSTPMEVAEALVHEGAHEKFFDLAITRQFLDAHAEDAEFFENSWSHARWPLEQTFAAWHAYSCLAQFALVAGDEPAGPLSLLPKARERADEIGRWLLAHTGDLQPDARWLLGALTGVPAAEPVKADRGRPMEHHVSFRVLDDVRFDVAGTGRAVAARPGRPPEIFWLDSDASWLLARLDDESPLSFGRLLSAAVPVWGADSGVPGRLTVALHFLMAASLVEPAA
;
A
#
# COMPACT_ATOMS: atom_id res chain seq x y z
N MET A 1 -1.19 -25.38 -24.24
CA MET A 1 -1.67 -24.00 -24.32
C MET A 1 -2.23 -23.67 -22.94
N GLY A 2 -1.48 -22.91 -22.13
CA GLY A 2 -1.96 -22.48 -20.82
C GLY A 2 -3.10 -21.49 -21.00
N SER A 3 -4.09 -21.51 -20.10
CA SER A 3 -5.11 -20.46 -20.05
C SER A 3 -4.45 -19.09 -19.92
N PRO A 4 -4.98 -18.03 -20.56
CA PRO A 4 -4.44 -16.69 -20.41
C PRO A 4 -4.44 -16.31 -18.93
N THR A 5 -3.25 -16.02 -18.39
CA THR A 5 -3.11 -15.44 -17.05
C THR A 5 -3.80 -14.08 -17.05
N ALA A 6 -4.66 -13.82 -16.07
CA ALA A 6 -5.31 -12.52 -15.96
C ALA A 6 -4.27 -11.40 -15.79
N SER A 7 -4.55 -10.22 -16.35
CA SER A 7 -3.71 -9.04 -16.17
C SER A 7 -3.63 -8.65 -14.69
N ALA A 8 -2.51 -8.06 -14.28
CA ALA A 8 -2.27 -7.64 -12.91
C ALA A 8 -3.34 -6.65 -12.44
N HIS A 9 -3.73 -5.67 -13.27
CA HIS A 9 -4.78 -4.70 -12.92
C HIS A 9 -6.14 -5.35 -12.62
N VAL A 10 -6.53 -6.41 -13.35
CA VAL A 10 -7.79 -7.15 -13.07
C VAL A 10 -7.68 -7.87 -11.74
N LEU A 11 -6.54 -8.51 -11.49
CA LEU A 11 -6.31 -9.22 -10.24
C LEU A 11 -6.25 -8.28 -9.04
N HIS A 12 -5.62 -7.11 -9.20
CA HIS A 12 -5.63 -6.05 -8.20
C HIS A 12 -7.05 -5.60 -7.88
N ALA A 13 -7.85 -5.25 -8.91
CA ALA A 13 -9.22 -4.79 -8.73
C ALA A 13 -10.12 -5.82 -8.02
N ALA A 14 -9.84 -7.12 -8.20
CA ALA A 14 -10.55 -8.19 -7.49
C ALA A 14 -10.22 -8.26 -5.99
N ILE A 15 -9.02 -7.84 -5.57
CA ILE A 15 -8.69 -7.64 -4.15
C ILE A 15 -9.31 -6.33 -3.67
N ALA A 16 -8.97 -5.24 -4.37
CA ALA A 16 -9.49 -3.90 -4.13
C ALA A 16 -9.17 -2.99 -5.32
N PRO A 17 -10.17 -2.29 -5.89
CA PRO A 17 -9.93 -1.22 -6.87
C PRO A 17 -9.01 -0.13 -6.32
N ALA A 18 -8.32 0.60 -7.21
CA ALA A 18 -7.34 1.61 -6.81
C ALA A 18 -7.96 2.70 -5.93
N GLU A 19 -9.16 3.19 -6.28
CA GLU A 19 -9.90 4.18 -5.51
C GLU A 19 -10.28 3.70 -4.11
N ALA A 20 -10.60 2.41 -3.96
CA ALA A 20 -10.91 1.80 -2.67
C ALA A 20 -9.67 1.75 -1.77
N LEU A 21 -8.51 1.39 -2.33
CA LEU A 21 -7.24 1.39 -1.59
C LEU A 21 -6.82 2.80 -1.16
N VAL A 22 -6.96 3.79 -2.05
CA VAL A 22 -6.66 5.19 -1.74
C VAL A 22 -7.55 5.71 -0.61
N ASP A 23 -8.85 5.43 -0.65
CA ASP A 23 -9.80 5.82 0.38
C ASP A 23 -9.52 5.14 1.73
N GLU A 24 -9.24 3.83 1.72
CA GLU A 24 -8.87 3.08 2.91
C GLU A 24 -7.56 3.60 3.53
N ARG A 25 -6.52 3.82 2.71
CA ARG A 25 -5.26 4.45 3.16
C ARG A 25 -5.49 5.81 3.81
N ARG A 26 -6.28 6.68 3.17
CA ARG A 26 -6.62 8.00 3.74
C ARG A 26 -7.35 7.86 5.07
N THR A 27 -8.24 6.88 5.18
CA THR A 27 -8.97 6.56 6.42
C THR A 27 -8.03 6.11 7.54
N LEU A 28 -7.07 5.23 7.24
CA LEU A 28 -6.00 4.84 8.17
C LEU A 28 -5.20 6.05 8.66
N TYR A 29 -4.69 6.89 7.76
CA TYR A 29 -3.89 8.04 8.15
C TYR A 29 -4.70 9.10 8.91
N ARG A 30 -5.99 9.27 8.59
CA ARG A 30 -6.90 10.15 9.33
C ARG A 30 -7.09 9.67 10.77
N LEU A 31 -7.33 8.36 10.96
CA LEU A 31 -7.38 7.78 12.30
C LEU A 31 -6.05 7.97 13.03
N ALA A 32 -4.93 7.67 12.39
CA ALA A 32 -3.60 7.78 12.98
C ALA A 32 -3.30 9.21 13.48
N VAL A 33 -3.64 10.25 12.71
CA VAL A 33 -3.47 11.65 13.14
C VAL A 33 -4.34 11.98 14.36
N ARG A 34 -5.57 11.46 14.44
CA ARG A 34 -6.46 11.66 15.59
C ARG A 34 -5.96 10.95 16.85
N LEU A 35 -5.13 9.93 16.75
CA LEU A 35 -4.47 9.33 17.92
C LEU A 35 -3.46 10.29 18.57
N PHE A 36 -2.86 11.20 17.80
CA PHE A 36 -1.86 12.15 18.29
C PHE A 36 -2.40 13.55 18.57
N THR A 37 -3.53 13.93 17.95
CA THR A 37 -4.03 15.31 18.02
C THR A 37 -5.52 15.38 18.32
N GLN A 38 -5.88 16.20 19.30
CA GLN A 38 -7.28 16.54 19.58
C GLN A 38 -7.70 17.69 18.65
N GLY A 39 -8.26 17.35 17.48
CA GLY A 39 -8.93 18.32 16.61
C GLY A 39 -8.01 19.02 15.60
N SER A 40 -7.92 18.44 14.42
CA SER A 40 -8.00 19.10 13.10
C SER A 40 -7.85 18.00 12.06
N GLY A 41 -8.86 17.83 11.20
CA GLY A 41 -8.75 16.88 10.10
C GLY A 41 -7.71 17.37 9.11
N LEU A 42 -6.74 16.53 8.73
CA LEU A 42 -5.94 16.78 7.54
C LEU A 42 -6.83 16.64 6.31
N SER A 43 -6.59 17.47 5.29
CA SER A 43 -7.22 17.29 3.98
C SER A 43 -6.70 16.02 3.32
N ASP A 44 -7.49 15.45 2.41
CA ASP A 44 -7.09 14.28 1.63
C ASP A 44 -5.78 14.52 0.86
N ASN A 45 -5.58 15.72 0.32
CA ASN A 45 -4.33 16.09 -0.35
C ASN A 45 -3.10 16.00 0.58
N LEU A 46 -3.26 16.35 1.86
CA LEU A 46 -2.17 16.22 2.84
C LEU A 46 -1.97 14.77 3.27
N LEU A 47 -3.04 14.02 3.47
CA LEU A 47 -2.97 12.58 3.75
C LEU A 47 -2.32 11.82 2.59
N ASP A 48 -2.37 12.36 1.38
CA ASP A 48 -1.70 11.79 0.22
C ASP A 48 -0.24 12.19 0.05
N HIS A 49 0.21 13.22 0.76
CA HIS A 49 1.57 13.71 0.60
C HIS A 49 2.58 12.73 1.22
N PRO A 50 3.59 12.22 0.48
CA PRO A 50 4.48 11.16 0.99
C PRO A 50 5.24 11.54 2.28
N ILE A 51 5.67 12.80 2.41
CA ILE A 51 6.30 13.31 3.64
C ILE A 51 5.35 13.31 4.84
N VAL A 52 4.07 13.64 4.64
CA VAL A 52 3.08 13.57 5.71
C VAL A 52 2.90 12.12 6.16
N ARG A 53 2.80 11.19 5.21
CA ARG A 53 2.70 9.75 5.50
C ARG A 53 3.94 9.22 6.23
N TYR A 54 5.14 9.65 5.84
CA TYR A 54 6.39 9.33 6.54
C TYR A 54 6.36 9.81 8.00
N GLU A 55 5.94 11.05 8.26
CA GLU A 55 5.87 11.60 9.61
C GLU A 55 4.83 10.90 10.49
N ILE A 56 3.67 10.57 9.92
CA ILE A 56 2.66 9.75 10.61
C ILE A 56 3.24 8.37 10.93
N GLY A 57 3.88 7.70 9.97
CA GLY A 57 4.52 6.40 10.17
C GLY A 57 5.62 6.43 11.24
N ARG A 58 6.45 7.49 11.26
CA ARG A 58 7.47 7.71 12.28
C ARG A 58 6.85 7.83 13.68
N ALA A 59 5.78 8.63 13.82
CA ALA A 59 5.08 8.79 15.09
C ALA A 59 4.41 7.49 15.55
N LEU A 60 3.75 6.75 14.65
CA LEU A 60 3.17 5.44 14.92
C LEU A 60 4.22 4.42 15.38
N ALA A 61 5.42 4.46 14.80
CA ALA A 61 6.55 3.63 15.21
C ALA A 61 7.19 4.06 16.55
N GLY A 62 6.62 5.05 17.25
CA GLY A 62 7.14 5.57 18.52
C GLY A 62 8.42 6.38 18.38
N LYS A 63 8.81 6.79 17.17
CA LYS A 63 10.06 7.52 16.89
C LYS A 63 9.88 9.03 17.04
N GLY A 64 9.21 9.48 18.11
CA GLY A 64 8.92 10.89 18.43
C GLY A 64 7.47 11.29 18.18
N GLU A 65 7.16 12.57 18.40
CA GLU A 65 5.81 13.12 18.20
C GLU A 65 5.58 13.58 16.76
N LEU A 66 4.30 13.71 16.37
CA LEU A 66 3.90 14.22 15.06
C LEU A 66 4.17 15.73 14.98
N ASP A 67 5.06 16.16 14.08
CA ASP A 67 5.43 17.57 13.90
C ASP A 67 4.38 18.31 13.04
N LEU A 68 3.42 18.95 13.68
CA LEU A 68 2.37 19.72 13.00
C LEU A 68 2.90 20.91 12.20
N ASP A 69 4.03 21.50 12.59
CA ASP A 69 4.62 22.62 11.84
C ASP A 69 5.28 22.13 10.56
N LEU A 70 5.92 20.96 10.60
CA LEU A 70 6.39 20.28 9.39
C LEU A 70 5.22 19.97 8.45
N LEU A 71 4.11 19.42 8.94
CA LEU A 71 2.92 19.15 8.11
C LEU A 71 2.40 20.43 7.42
N ARG A 72 2.39 21.57 8.13
CA ARG A 72 2.03 22.88 7.54
C ARG A 72 3.04 23.34 6.49
N ARG A 73 4.34 23.15 6.71
CA ARG A 73 5.39 23.46 5.71
C ARG A 73 5.20 22.62 4.45
N VAL A 74 4.97 21.32 4.62
CA VAL A 74 4.73 20.37 3.54
C VAL A 74 3.51 20.76 2.69
N ALA A 75 2.45 21.30 3.31
CA ALA A 75 1.28 21.81 2.59
C ALA A 75 1.59 22.95 1.60
N THR A 76 2.76 23.58 1.72
CA THR A 76 3.19 24.68 0.84
C THR A 76 4.14 24.24 -0.27
N VAL A 77 4.49 22.95 -0.33
CA VAL A 77 5.35 22.39 -1.37
C VAL A 77 4.70 22.62 -2.73
N ARG A 78 5.46 23.24 -3.64
CA ARG A 78 5.02 23.45 -5.02
C ARG A 78 5.47 22.27 -5.87
N VAL A 79 4.52 21.73 -6.61
CA VAL A 79 4.71 20.67 -7.59
C VAL A 79 4.31 21.21 -8.96
N ARG A 80 5.01 20.75 -10.00
CA ARG A 80 4.64 20.94 -11.39
C ARG A 80 3.80 19.75 -11.84
N ASP A 81 2.74 20.00 -12.59
CA ASP A 81 1.98 18.91 -13.20
C ASP A 81 2.68 18.45 -14.49
N ALA A 82 3.18 17.22 -14.46
CA ALA A 82 3.72 16.50 -15.63
C ALA A 82 2.85 15.28 -15.97
N GLY A 83 1.54 15.37 -15.74
CA GLY A 83 0.61 14.24 -15.69
C GLY A 83 0.64 13.48 -14.35
N LEU A 84 1.63 13.80 -13.51
CA LEU A 84 1.81 13.46 -12.10
C LEU A 84 2.46 14.66 -11.37
N PRO A 85 2.29 14.81 -10.05
CA PRO A 85 2.96 15.85 -9.27
C PRO A 85 4.48 15.68 -9.27
N LEU A 86 5.20 16.52 -10.01
CA LEU A 86 6.67 16.55 -10.09
C LEU A 86 7.23 17.61 -9.12
N VAL A 87 8.19 17.24 -8.28
CA VAL A 87 8.88 18.20 -7.41
C VAL A 87 9.65 19.21 -8.26
N ALA A 88 9.37 20.49 -8.02
CA ALA A 88 9.95 21.61 -8.78
C ALA A 88 10.64 22.65 -7.88
N ASP A 89 10.12 22.90 -6.67
CA ASP A 89 10.64 23.95 -5.77
C ASP A 89 11.93 23.50 -5.07
N PRO A 90 13.04 24.27 -5.16
CA PRO A 90 14.31 23.99 -4.48
C PRO A 90 14.20 23.75 -2.98
N ARG A 91 13.27 24.44 -2.31
CA ARG A 91 13.04 24.26 -0.85
C ARG A 91 12.47 22.89 -0.52
N THR A 92 11.87 22.21 -1.50
CA THR A 92 11.40 20.83 -1.35
C THR A 92 12.55 19.85 -1.21
N ALA A 93 13.73 20.15 -1.76
CA ALA A 93 14.91 19.30 -1.64
C ALA A 93 15.29 19.05 -0.16
N GLU A 94 15.13 20.06 0.70
CA GLU A 94 15.35 19.94 2.15
C GLU A 94 14.27 19.05 2.80
N LEU A 95 13.00 19.18 2.37
CA LEU A 95 11.88 18.44 2.92
C LEU A 95 11.91 16.95 2.54
N ILE A 96 12.48 16.61 1.38
CA ILE A 96 12.63 15.23 0.92
C ILE A 96 14.00 14.63 1.26
N GLU A 97 14.86 15.34 2.00
CA GLU A 97 16.22 14.89 2.31
C GLU A 97 16.22 13.56 3.09
N ALA A 98 15.38 13.45 4.12
CA ALA A 98 15.26 12.20 4.89
C ALA A 98 14.82 11.01 4.01
N PRO A 99 13.77 11.11 3.18
CA PRO A 99 13.46 10.13 2.13
C PRO A 99 14.64 9.79 1.22
N LEU A 100 15.34 10.79 0.70
CA LEU A 100 16.48 10.59 -0.21
C LEU A 100 17.60 9.80 0.47
N ARG A 101 17.88 10.04 1.76
CA ARG A 101 18.87 9.25 2.52
C ARG A 101 18.43 7.81 2.74
N ILE A 102 17.13 7.53 2.85
CA ILE A 102 16.61 6.16 3.02
C ILE A 102 16.84 5.33 1.76
N VAL A 103 16.66 5.92 0.59
CA VAL A 103 16.83 5.22 -0.70
C VAL A 103 18.26 5.27 -1.24
N ALA A 104 19.09 6.17 -0.72
CA ALA A 104 20.44 6.40 -1.22
C ALA A 104 21.33 5.17 -0.97
N PRO A 105 22.09 4.72 -2.00
CA PRO A 105 23.18 3.78 -1.79
C PRO A 105 24.19 4.32 -0.75
N PRO A 106 24.88 3.44 -0.01
CA PRO A 106 25.91 3.86 0.94
C PRO A 106 26.92 4.82 0.32
N GLY A 107 27.06 6.01 0.93
CA GLY A 107 27.99 7.05 0.47
C GLY A 107 27.48 7.96 -0.65
N ALA A 108 26.29 7.71 -1.19
CA ALA A 108 25.63 8.61 -2.13
C ALA A 108 24.85 9.72 -1.40
N SER A 109 24.69 10.85 -2.07
CA SER A 109 23.81 11.95 -1.62
C SER A 109 23.00 12.45 -2.81
N PRO A 110 21.94 11.72 -3.21
CA PRO A 110 21.11 12.08 -4.35
C PRO A 110 20.53 13.48 -4.17
N ARG A 111 20.60 14.30 -5.23
CA ARG A 111 19.99 15.63 -5.27
C ARG A 111 18.87 15.64 -6.30
N PRO A 112 17.69 16.21 -5.98
CA PRO A 112 16.64 16.41 -6.96
C PRO A 112 17.04 17.49 -7.97
N LEU A 113 16.61 17.34 -9.21
CA LEU A 113 16.52 18.44 -10.17
C LEU A 113 15.31 19.31 -9.83
N THR A 114 15.49 20.62 -9.91
CA THR A 114 14.51 21.63 -9.51
C THR A 114 14.52 22.78 -10.51
N GLU A 115 13.60 23.74 -10.37
CA GLU A 115 13.56 24.92 -11.26
C GLU A 115 14.88 25.73 -11.27
N ASP A 116 15.69 25.65 -10.21
CA ASP A 116 17.02 26.28 -10.15
C ASP A 116 18.01 25.68 -11.17
N ASP A 117 17.75 24.46 -11.67
CA ASP A 117 18.55 23.80 -12.71
C ASP A 117 18.16 24.25 -14.14
N GLY A 118 17.17 25.14 -14.29
CA GLY A 118 16.79 25.78 -15.55
C GLY A 118 16.40 24.80 -16.66
N ASP A 119 16.98 24.98 -17.87
CA ASP A 119 16.66 24.17 -19.06
C ASP A 119 16.81 22.65 -18.84
N ARG A 120 17.71 22.25 -17.93
CA ARG A 120 17.90 20.84 -17.57
C ARG A 120 16.67 20.26 -16.88
N PHE A 121 16.10 21.01 -15.93
CA PHE A 121 14.85 20.62 -15.27
C PHE A 121 13.68 20.63 -16.25
N GLU A 122 13.59 21.64 -17.13
CA GLU A 122 12.53 21.70 -18.15
C GLU A 122 12.57 20.47 -19.08
N ALA A 123 13.76 20.07 -19.54
CA ALA A 123 13.93 18.88 -20.35
C ALA A 123 13.53 17.60 -19.61
N ALA A 124 13.94 17.46 -18.35
CA ALA A 124 13.55 16.33 -17.51
C ALA A 124 12.03 16.29 -17.26
N ALA A 125 11.42 17.44 -16.95
CA ALA A 125 9.98 17.56 -16.72
C ALA A 125 9.17 17.18 -17.98
N GLN A 126 9.64 17.58 -19.17
CA GLN A 126 9.02 17.17 -20.43
C GLN A 126 9.13 15.66 -20.65
N LEU A 127 10.29 15.05 -20.39
CA LEU A 127 10.46 13.60 -20.48
C LEU A 127 9.56 12.85 -19.48
N VAL A 128 9.35 13.39 -18.28
CA VAL A 128 8.39 12.84 -17.33
C VAL A 128 6.98 12.88 -17.91
N ALA A 129 6.55 14.04 -18.45
CA ALA A 129 5.23 14.19 -19.06
C ALA A 129 5.01 13.24 -20.25
N ASP A 130 6.01 13.14 -21.13
CA ASP A 130 5.98 12.26 -22.29
C ASP A 130 5.94 10.79 -21.86
N GLY A 131 6.67 10.42 -20.81
CA GLY A 131 6.68 9.07 -20.25
C GLY A 131 5.35 8.67 -19.62
N VAL A 132 4.72 9.57 -18.86
CA VAL A 132 3.36 9.37 -18.33
C VAL A 132 2.36 9.21 -19.48
N GLY A 133 2.47 10.05 -20.51
CA GLY A 133 1.65 9.95 -21.73
C GLY A 133 1.86 8.62 -22.46
N LEU A 134 3.10 8.16 -22.56
CA LEU A 134 3.45 6.89 -23.19
C LEU A 134 2.88 5.69 -22.42
N LEU A 135 3.01 5.67 -21.08
CA LEU A 135 2.44 4.62 -20.24
C LEU A 135 0.91 4.54 -20.41
N ARG A 136 0.20 5.68 -20.35
CA ARG A 136 -1.25 5.74 -20.58
C ARG A 136 -1.66 5.29 -21.97
N LYS A 137 -0.82 5.53 -22.99
CA LYS A 137 -1.06 5.09 -24.36
C LYS A 137 -0.89 3.58 -24.52
N LEU A 138 0.17 3.00 -23.94
CA LEU A 138 0.53 1.60 -24.13
C LEU A 138 -0.25 0.64 -23.21
N ALA A 139 -0.55 1.07 -21.99
CA ALA A 139 -1.19 0.24 -20.97
C ALA A 139 -2.15 1.08 -20.10
N PRO A 140 -3.25 1.61 -20.66
CA PRO A 140 -4.12 2.57 -19.97
C PRO A 140 -4.65 2.03 -18.64
N GLU A 141 -5.11 0.78 -18.59
CA GLU A 141 -5.65 0.18 -17.36
C GLU A 141 -4.58 -0.02 -16.30
N THR A 142 -3.36 -0.42 -16.70
CA THR A 142 -2.21 -0.50 -15.79
C THR A 142 -1.79 0.89 -15.30
N ALA A 143 -1.85 1.90 -16.17
CA ALA A 143 -1.55 3.28 -15.80
C ALA A 143 -2.56 3.81 -14.76
N GLU A 144 -3.86 3.62 -14.98
CA GLU A 144 -4.90 3.99 -14.02
C GLU A 144 -4.73 3.25 -12.69
N ASP A 145 -4.43 1.96 -12.76
CA ASP A 145 -4.28 1.10 -11.58
C ASP A 145 -3.06 1.45 -10.71
N LEU A 146 -1.90 1.70 -11.32
CA LEU A 146 -0.64 1.96 -10.60
C LEU A 146 -0.45 3.44 -10.24
N LEU A 147 -0.75 4.36 -11.16
CA LEU A 147 -0.46 5.79 -10.95
C LEU A 147 -1.36 6.43 -9.89
N ALA A 148 -2.50 5.83 -9.55
CA ALA A 148 -3.35 6.25 -8.44
C ALA A 148 -2.62 6.21 -7.07
N HIS A 149 -1.54 5.43 -6.97
CA HIS A 149 -0.74 5.28 -5.75
C HIS A 149 0.48 6.21 -5.72
N VAL A 150 0.85 6.79 -6.87
CA VAL A 150 1.97 7.74 -7.00
C VAL A 150 1.48 9.16 -6.72
N SER A 151 1.91 9.72 -5.59
CA SER A 151 1.49 11.06 -5.14
C SER A 151 2.56 12.13 -5.42
N MET A 152 3.80 11.71 -5.69
CA MET A 152 4.92 12.60 -5.98
C MET A 152 5.98 11.90 -6.82
N VAL A 153 6.54 12.62 -7.79
CA VAL A 153 7.71 12.20 -8.58
C VAL A 153 8.84 13.20 -8.36
N THR A 154 10.08 12.70 -8.27
CA THR A 154 11.28 13.51 -8.26
C THR A 154 12.27 12.97 -9.28
N VAL A 155 12.84 13.85 -10.09
CA VAL A 155 13.98 13.50 -10.95
C VAL A 155 15.28 13.77 -10.19
N LEU A 156 16.18 12.79 -10.12
CA LEU A 156 17.48 12.90 -9.46
C LEU A 156 18.56 13.31 -10.46
N ALA A 157 19.42 14.24 -10.06
CA ALA A 157 20.58 14.64 -10.84
C ALA A 157 21.55 13.46 -11.01
N LYS A 158 21.83 13.08 -12.26
CA LYS A 158 22.58 11.88 -12.66
C LYS A 158 23.94 11.73 -11.96
N GLU A 159 24.63 12.84 -11.72
CA GLU A 159 25.94 12.93 -11.08
C GLU A 159 25.91 12.60 -9.59
N THR A 160 24.73 12.64 -8.95
CA THR A 160 24.59 12.46 -7.49
C THR A 160 23.74 11.25 -7.11
N SER A 161 23.02 10.65 -8.06
CA SER A 161 22.11 9.52 -7.80
C SER A 161 22.81 8.27 -7.30
N GLY A 162 24.14 8.16 -7.43
CA GLY A 162 24.90 7.02 -6.93
C GLY A 162 24.57 5.70 -7.66
N GLY A 163 24.03 5.79 -8.88
CA GLY A 163 23.62 4.62 -9.66
C GLY A 163 22.19 4.15 -9.42
N VAL A 164 21.41 4.87 -8.61
CA VAL A 164 19.94 4.68 -8.54
C VAL A 164 19.38 4.96 -9.94
N ILE A 165 18.62 4.02 -10.49
CA ILE A 165 17.89 4.18 -11.77
C ILE A 165 16.48 4.69 -11.46
N SER A 166 15.77 3.96 -10.61
CA SER A 166 14.52 4.36 -9.99
C SER A 166 14.48 3.82 -8.57
N ALA A 167 13.68 4.45 -7.71
CA ALA A 167 13.47 3.99 -6.34
C ALA A 167 12.13 4.48 -5.78
N SER A 168 11.57 3.66 -4.91
CA SER A 168 10.48 3.94 -3.99
C SER A 168 10.83 3.36 -2.62
N SER A 169 10.06 3.72 -1.59
CA SER A 169 10.28 3.18 -0.25
C SER A 169 9.00 3.10 0.53
N ARG A 170 8.75 1.94 1.16
CA ARG A 170 7.65 1.75 2.11
C ARG A 170 7.66 2.74 3.27
N TYR A 171 8.82 3.33 3.60
CA TYR A 171 8.92 4.33 4.65
C TYR A 171 8.32 5.66 4.21
N VAL A 172 8.32 5.96 2.91
CA VAL A 172 7.83 7.23 2.34
C VAL A 172 6.84 6.91 1.21
N PRO A 173 5.72 6.23 1.51
CA PRO A 173 4.84 5.71 0.47
C PRO A 173 4.21 6.84 -0.33
N GLY A 174 4.19 6.68 -1.64
CA GLY A 174 3.66 7.57 -2.67
C GLY A 174 4.72 8.39 -3.40
N ILE A 175 6.02 8.16 -3.14
CA ILE A 175 7.12 8.87 -3.82
C ILE A 175 7.84 7.96 -4.81
N VAL A 176 7.96 8.44 -6.04
CA VAL A 176 8.77 7.80 -7.08
C VAL A 176 9.96 8.68 -7.40
N LEU A 177 11.15 8.12 -7.26
CA LEU A 177 12.41 8.76 -7.59
C LEU A 177 12.91 8.16 -8.89
N ILE A 178 13.22 9.00 -9.87
CA ILE A 178 13.71 8.58 -11.18
C ILE A 178 15.02 9.30 -11.43
N ASN A 179 16.07 8.57 -11.78
CA ASN A 179 17.30 9.19 -12.26
C ASN A 179 17.02 9.99 -13.54
N GLU A 180 17.77 11.07 -13.76
CA GLU A 180 17.60 11.90 -14.96
C GLU A 180 17.43 11.07 -16.24
N PRO A 181 16.21 11.04 -16.80
CA PRO A 181 15.89 10.16 -17.91
C PRO A 181 16.44 10.73 -19.21
N SER A 182 16.75 9.85 -20.15
CA SER A 182 17.13 10.21 -21.52
C SER A 182 16.01 9.91 -22.53
N THR A 183 15.01 9.10 -22.15
CA THR A 183 13.87 8.75 -23.00
C THR A 183 12.56 8.69 -22.21
N PRO A 184 11.39 8.89 -22.87
CA PRO A 184 10.09 8.67 -22.24
C PRO A 184 9.87 7.22 -21.78
N MET A 185 10.48 6.23 -22.46
CA MET A 185 10.36 4.83 -22.09
C MET A 185 11.00 4.52 -20.74
N GLU A 186 12.15 5.15 -20.41
CA GLU A 186 12.77 5.00 -19.08
C GLU A 186 11.84 5.49 -17.96
N VAL A 187 11.09 6.56 -18.19
CA VAL A 187 10.08 7.06 -17.25
C VAL A 187 8.90 6.09 -17.16
N ALA A 188 8.35 5.65 -18.30
CA ALA A 188 7.21 4.72 -18.32
C ALA A 188 7.54 3.40 -17.59
N GLU A 189 8.73 2.85 -17.84
CA GLU A 189 9.24 1.66 -17.17
C GLU A 189 9.41 1.89 -15.66
N ALA A 190 10.06 2.99 -15.26
CA ALA A 190 10.22 3.34 -13.85
C ALA A 190 8.88 3.50 -13.14
N LEU A 191 7.88 4.12 -13.78
CA LEU A 191 6.54 4.28 -13.21
C LEU A 191 5.79 2.95 -13.07
N VAL A 192 5.97 1.99 -13.99
CA VAL A 192 5.41 0.65 -13.81
C VAL A 192 6.08 -0.08 -12.65
N HIS A 193 7.42 0.00 -12.56
CA HIS A 193 8.16 -0.66 -11.48
C HIS A 193 7.82 -0.06 -10.12
N GLU A 194 8.11 1.22 -9.94
CA GLU A 194 7.95 1.89 -8.66
C GLU A 194 6.46 2.07 -8.31
N GLY A 195 5.59 2.32 -9.30
CA GLY A 195 4.15 2.36 -9.08
C GLY A 195 3.57 1.01 -8.62
N ALA A 196 4.15 -0.11 -9.06
CA ALA A 196 3.78 -1.42 -8.53
C ALA A 196 4.18 -1.58 -7.07
N HIS A 197 5.38 -1.14 -6.67
CA HIS A 197 5.78 -1.10 -5.26
C HIS A 197 4.84 -0.21 -4.44
N GLU A 198 4.49 0.98 -4.94
CA GLU A 198 3.56 1.88 -4.24
C GLU A 198 2.17 1.27 -4.05
N LYS A 199 1.66 0.59 -5.08
CA LYS A 199 0.41 -0.17 -4.96
C LYS A 199 0.54 -1.32 -3.96
N PHE A 200 1.66 -2.03 -3.97
CA PHE A 200 1.93 -3.09 -3.01
C PHE A 200 1.97 -2.56 -1.58
N PHE A 201 2.56 -1.38 -1.32
CA PHE A 201 2.55 -0.79 0.01
C PHE A 201 1.13 -0.50 0.49
N ASP A 202 0.26 0.01 -0.37
CA ASP A 202 -1.14 0.22 -0.04
C ASP A 202 -1.91 -1.09 0.19
N LEU A 203 -1.64 -2.12 -0.60
CA LEU A 203 -2.17 -3.46 -0.37
C LEU A 203 -1.67 -4.01 0.98
N ALA A 204 -0.38 -3.91 1.27
CA ALA A 204 0.22 -4.46 2.49
C ALA A 204 -0.31 -3.80 3.77
N ILE A 205 -0.66 -2.51 3.74
CA ILE A 205 -1.21 -1.82 4.91
C ILE A 205 -2.74 -1.95 5.03
N THR A 206 -3.46 -2.34 3.98
CA THR A 206 -4.95 -2.43 3.98
C THR A 206 -5.50 -3.85 3.86
N ARG A 207 -4.70 -4.82 3.39
CA ARG A 207 -5.11 -6.18 3.01
C ARG A 207 -4.24 -7.24 3.68
N GLN A 208 -4.67 -8.49 3.58
CA GLN A 208 -4.03 -9.63 4.25
C GLN A 208 -2.88 -10.18 3.40
N PHE A 209 -1.76 -9.45 3.36
CA PHE A 209 -0.57 -9.87 2.61
C PHE A 209 0.50 -10.53 3.49
N LEU A 210 0.85 -9.89 4.60
CA LEU A 210 1.89 -10.33 5.54
C LEU A 210 1.38 -10.12 6.97
N ASP A 211 1.88 -10.91 7.91
CA ASP A 211 1.64 -10.73 9.34
C ASP A 211 2.97 -10.55 10.10
N ALA A 212 2.90 -10.54 11.44
CA ALA A 212 4.09 -10.39 12.28
C ALA A 212 5.12 -11.52 12.11
N HIS A 213 4.73 -12.69 11.60
CA HIS A 213 5.63 -13.82 11.38
C HIS A 213 6.43 -13.70 10.08
N ALA A 214 6.09 -12.75 9.20
CA ALA A 214 6.83 -12.53 7.97
C ALA A 214 8.30 -12.12 8.20
N GLU A 215 8.63 -11.57 9.39
CA GLU A 215 10.01 -11.25 9.78
C GLU A 215 10.86 -12.49 10.12
N ASP A 216 10.22 -13.60 10.50
CA ASP A 216 10.87 -14.86 10.86
C ASP A 216 11.10 -15.79 9.66
N ALA A 217 10.54 -15.44 8.49
CA ALA A 217 10.62 -16.24 7.28
C ALA A 217 12.05 -16.30 6.71
N GLU A 218 12.31 -17.34 5.90
CA GLU A 218 13.59 -17.47 5.21
C GLU A 218 13.82 -16.29 4.25
N PHE A 219 15.09 -15.87 4.12
CA PHE A 219 15.47 -14.83 3.17
C PHE A 219 15.62 -15.44 1.78
N PHE A 220 15.03 -14.80 0.77
CA PHE A 220 15.32 -15.12 -0.62
C PHE A 220 16.68 -14.53 -1.02
N GLU A 221 17.55 -15.33 -1.62
CA GLU A 221 18.79 -14.84 -2.23
C GLU A 221 18.63 -14.83 -3.75
N ASN A 222 18.74 -13.64 -4.36
CA ASN A 222 18.55 -13.51 -5.80
C ASN A 222 19.76 -14.00 -6.61
N SER A 223 19.52 -14.52 -7.81
CA SER A 223 20.57 -15.09 -8.66
C SER A 223 21.52 -14.07 -9.33
N TRP A 224 21.14 -12.78 -9.39
CA TRP A 224 21.87 -11.78 -10.18
C TRP A 224 22.77 -10.84 -9.38
N SER A 225 22.50 -10.65 -8.09
CA SER A 225 23.30 -9.82 -7.19
C SER A 225 23.64 -10.50 -5.88
N HIS A 226 23.13 -11.72 -5.62
CA HIS A 226 23.29 -12.43 -4.35
C HIS A 226 22.80 -11.61 -3.14
N ALA A 227 21.90 -10.65 -3.37
CA ALA A 227 21.30 -9.90 -2.28
C ALA A 227 20.27 -10.79 -1.59
N ARG A 228 20.28 -10.76 -0.26
CA ARG A 228 19.33 -11.47 0.59
C ARG A 228 18.19 -10.54 0.94
N TRP A 229 16.97 -10.97 0.64
CA TRP A 229 15.76 -10.18 0.83
C TRP A 229 14.83 -10.86 1.84
N PRO A 230 14.28 -10.11 2.81
CA PRO A 230 13.21 -10.61 3.65
C PRO A 230 11.95 -10.87 2.81
N LEU A 231 10.98 -11.62 3.37
CA LEU A 231 9.76 -12.03 2.68
C LEU A 231 8.99 -10.84 2.08
N GLU A 232 8.84 -9.74 2.83
CA GLU A 232 8.18 -8.52 2.37
C GLU A 232 8.82 -7.96 1.09
N GLN A 233 10.14 -7.77 1.11
CA GLN A 233 10.88 -7.25 -0.04
C GLN A 233 10.84 -8.23 -1.22
N THR A 234 10.85 -9.52 -0.93
CA THR A 234 10.75 -10.58 -1.94
C THR A 234 9.40 -10.52 -2.65
N PHE A 235 8.31 -10.38 -1.91
CA PHE A 235 6.97 -10.26 -2.49
C PHE A 235 6.81 -8.95 -3.28
N ALA A 236 7.27 -7.83 -2.74
CA ALA A 236 7.25 -6.54 -3.43
C ALA A 236 8.02 -6.60 -4.77
N ALA A 237 9.23 -7.17 -4.76
CA ALA A 237 10.04 -7.36 -5.96
C ALA A 237 9.34 -8.26 -6.99
N TRP A 238 8.77 -9.39 -6.55
CA TRP A 238 8.00 -10.28 -7.41
C TRP A 238 6.81 -9.57 -8.07
N HIS A 239 6.06 -8.79 -7.30
CA HIS A 239 4.90 -8.05 -7.77
C HIS A 239 5.31 -7.01 -8.83
N ALA A 240 6.36 -6.23 -8.56
CA ALA A 240 6.86 -5.24 -9.51
C ALA A 240 7.41 -5.87 -10.80
N TYR A 241 8.19 -6.96 -10.72
CA TYR A 241 8.64 -7.68 -11.91
C TYR A 241 7.50 -8.33 -12.68
N SER A 242 6.45 -8.80 -12.00
CA SER A 242 5.26 -9.34 -12.65
C SER A 242 4.52 -8.26 -13.46
N CYS A 243 4.37 -7.05 -12.89
CA CYS A 243 3.80 -5.90 -13.59
C CYS A 243 4.65 -5.48 -14.79
N LEU A 244 5.97 -5.37 -14.61
CA LEU A 244 6.91 -5.07 -15.70
C LEU A 244 6.89 -6.13 -16.81
N ALA A 245 6.79 -7.42 -16.46
CA ALA A 245 6.74 -8.49 -17.42
C ALA A 245 5.47 -8.45 -18.28
N GLN A 246 4.36 -7.95 -17.73
CA GLN A 246 3.14 -7.70 -18.50
C GLN A 246 3.26 -6.43 -19.35
N PHE A 247 3.83 -5.35 -18.80
CA PHE A 247 4.09 -4.12 -19.55
C PHE A 247 5.02 -4.35 -20.75
N ALA A 248 6.05 -5.18 -20.60
CA ALA A 248 6.97 -5.56 -21.68
C ALA A 248 6.24 -6.20 -22.88
N LEU A 249 5.12 -6.91 -22.66
CA LEU A 249 4.33 -7.51 -23.74
C LEU A 249 3.59 -6.47 -24.59
N VAL A 250 3.15 -5.37 -23.97
CA VAL A 250 2.41 -4.30 -24.65
C VAL A 250 3.31 -3.18 -25.15
N ALA A 251 4.50 -3.01 -24.57
CA ALA A 251 5.52 -2.07 -25.04
C ALA A 251 6.04 -2.43 -26.45
N GLY A 252 6.01 -3.71 -26.82
CA GLY A 252 6.37 -4.16 -28.17
C GLY A 252 7.80 -3.77 -28.57
N ASP A 253 7.93 -3.10 -29.72
CA ASP A 253 9.22 -2.69 -30.30
C ASP A 253 9.69 -1.29 -29.85
N GLU A 254 9.01 -0.67 -28.88
CA GLU A 254 9.44 0.62 -28.35
C GLU A 254 10.87 0.51 -27.77
N PRO A 255 11.78 1.43 -28.12
CA PRO A 255 13.20 1.31 -27.79
C PRO A 255 13.42 1.43 -26.28
N ALA A 256 13.90 0.34 -25.67
CA ALA A 256 14.26 0.30 -24.26
C ALA A 256 15.59 1.02 -24.00
N GLY A 257 15.69 1.68 -22.84
CA GLY A 257 16.94 2.28 -22.39
C GLY A 257 18.03 1.24 -22.10
N PRO A 258 19.32 1.63 -22.04
CA PRO A 258 20.44 0.70 -21.85
C PRO A 258 20.41 -0.03 -20.50
N LEU A 259 19.68 0.51 -19.52
CA LEU A 259 19.52 -0.06 -18.18
C LEU A 259 18.13 -0.68 -17.97
N SER A 260 17.38 -0.91 -19.05
CA SER A 260 16.02 -1.44 -18.98
C SER A 260 15.97 -2.84 -18.35
N LEU A 261 14.97 -3.02 -17.50
CA LEU A 261 14.59 -4.26 -16.84
C LEU A 261 13.56 -5.05 -17.65
N LEU A 262 12.93 -4.47 -18.68
CA LEU A 262 11.90 -5.15 -19.47
C LEU A 262 12.34 -6.51 -20.01
N PRO A 263 13.57 -6.67 -20.57
CA PRO A 263 14.02 -7.97 -21.08
C PRO A 263 14.21 -9.03 -19.99
N LYS A 264 14.34 -8.61 -18.73
CA LYS A 264 14.63 -9.45 -17.56
C LYS A 264 13.44 -9.63 -16.63
N ALA A 265 12.38 -8.86 -16.81
CA ALA A 265 11.25 -8.82 -15.89
C ALA A 265 10.59 -10.20 -15.72
N ARG A 266 10.31 -10.92 -16.81
CA ARG A 266 9.72 -12.27 -16.76
C ARG A 266 10.61 -13.25 -16.02
N GLU A 267 11.89 -13.32 -16.40
CA GLU A 267 12.88 -14.21 -15.78
C GLU A 267 12.95 -14.01 -14.26
N ARG A 268 13.03 -12.76 -13.82
CA ARG A 268 13.07 -12.42 -12.39
C ARG A 268 11.76 -12.71 -11.68
N ALA A 269 10.61 -12.38 -12.29
CA ALA A 269 9.31 -12.71 -11.72
C ALA A 269 9.14 -14.23 -11.53
N ASP A 270 9.57 -15.05 -12.50
CA ASP A 270 9.44 -16.51 -12.43
C ASP A 270 10.41 -17.13 -11.41
N GLU A 271 11.60 -16.57 -11.21
CA GLU A 271 12.53 -16.98 -10.15
C GLU A 271 11.92 -16.72 -8.77
N ILE A 272 11.53 -15.47 -8.51
CA ILE A 272 11.01 -15.09 -7.20
C ILE A 272 9.67 -15.79 -6.92
N GLY A 273 8.79 -15.87 -7.92
CA GLY A 273 7.48 -16.51 -7.80
C GLY A 273 7.57 -17.99 -7.44
N ARG A 274 8.55 -18.73 -7.99
CA ARG A 274 8.80 -20.13 -7.59
C ARG A 274 9.23 -20.24 -6.13
N TRP A 275 10.08 -19.33 -5.66
CA TRP A 275 10.47 -19.30 -4.25
C TRP A 275 9.25 -18.98 -3.37
N LEU A 276 8.45 -17.97 -3.70
CA LEU A 276 7.23 -17.62 -2.94
C LEU A 276 6.21 -18.77 -2.89
N LEU A 277 6.05 -19.53 -3.99
CA LEU A 277 5.16 -20.69 -4.03
C LEU A 277 5.57 -21.79 -3.03
N ALA A 278 6.88 -21.96 -2.82
CA ALA A 278 7.42 -22.88 -1.81
C ALA A 278 7.25 -22.37 -0.37
N HIS A 279 7.02 -21.06 -0.18
CA HIS A 279 6.88 -20.37 1.11
C HIS A 279 5.45 -19.82 1.32
N THR A 280 4.45 -20.43 0.68
CA THR A 280 3.05 -19.99 0.82
C THR A 280 2.51 -20.07 2.25
N GLY A 281 3.12 -20.90 3.11
CA GLY A 281 2.78 -20.98 4.53
C GLY A 281 3.03 -19.67 5.29
N ASP A 282 3.95 -18.83 4.81
CA ASP A 282 4.33 -17.56 5.44
C ASP A 282 3.52 -16.38 4.87
N LEU A 283 2.61 -16.64 3.93
CA LEU A 283 1.80 -15.63 3.25
C LEU A 283 0.35 -15.64 3.74
N GLN A 284 -0.19 -14.44 3.92
CA GLN A 284 -1.60 -14.27 4.27
C GLN A 284 -2.53 -14.51 3.05
N PRO A 285 -3.86 -14.68 3.25
CA PRO A 285 -4.78 -15.10 2.20
C PRO A 285 -4.76 -14.29 0.90
N ASP A 286 -4.72 -12.95 0.96
CA ASP A 286 -4.73 -12.11 -0.26
C ASP A 286 -3.43 -12.25 -1.05
N ALA A 287 -2.29 -12.33 -0.36
CA ALA A 287 -0.98 -12.60 -0.98
C ALA A 287 -0.95 -13.97 -1.68
N ARG A 288 -1.44 -15.02 -1.03
CA ARG A 288 -1.52 -16.37 -1.62
C ARG A 288 -2.41 -16.41 -2.85
N TRP A 289 -3.57 -15.74 -2.77
CA TRP A 289 -4.49 -15.64 -3.89
C TRP A 289 -3.85 -14.94 -5.09
N LEU A 290 -3.22 -13.77 -4.86
CA LEU A 290 -2.56 -13.01 -5.92
C LEU A 290 -1.41 -13.80 -6.54
N LEU A 291 -0.57 -14.43 -5.71
CA LEU A 291 0.53 -15.29 -6.14
C LEU A 291 0.04 -16.44 -7.02
N GLY A 292 -0.99 -17.17 -6.58
CA GLY A 292 -1.59 -18.25 -7.37
C GLY A 292 -2.14 -17.75 -8.70
N ALA A 293 -2.92 -16.65 -8.66
CA ALA A 293 -3.54 -16.09 -9.85
C ALA A 293 -2.52 -15.62 -10.91
N LEU A 294 -1.45 -14.94 -10.50
CA LEU A 294 -0.40 -14.45 -11.40
C LEU A 294 0.56 -15.56 -11.89
N THR A 295 0.72 -16.65 -11.13
CA THR A 295 1.56 -17.79 -11.53
C THR A 295 0.77 -18.90 -12.25
N GLY A 296 -0.56 -18.77 -12.33
CA GLY A 296 -1.44 -19.80 -12.89
C GLY A 296 -1.56 -21.06 -12.03
N VAL A 297 -1.15 -20.99 -10.76
CA VAL A 297 -1.31 -22.06 -9.78
C VAL A 297 -2.62 -21.82 -9.02
N PRO A 298 -3.55 -22.79 -8.94
CA PRO A 298 -4.77 -22.63 -8.16
C PRO A 298 -4.43 -22.24 -6.72
N ALA A 299 -5.03 -21.17 -6.23
CA ALA A 299 -4.89 -20.79 -4.82
C ALA A 299 -5.40 -21.95 -3.95
N ALA A 300 -4.65 -22.29 -2.90
CA ALA A 300 -5.12 -23.24 -1.91
C ALA A 300 -6.46 -22.78 -1.33
N GLU A 301 -7.36 -23.72 -0.99
CA GLU A 301 -8.64 -23.35 -0.40
C GLU A 301 -8.41 -22.48 0.85
N PRO A 302 -9.20 -21.40 1.03
CA PRO A 302 -9.10 -20.57 2.22
C PRO A 302 -9.29 -21.46 3.45
N VAL A 303 -8.40 -21.30 4.44
CA VAL A 303 -8.51 -22.01 5.71
C VAL A 303 -9.86 -21.65 6.30
N LYS A 304 -10.72 -22.64 6.54
CA LYS A 304 -12.02 -22.40 7.17
C LYS A 304 -11.77 -21.74 8.52
N ALA A 305 -12.23 -20.50 8.67
CA ALA A 305 -12.16 -19.80 9.94
C ALA A 305 -12.75 -20.69 11.05
N ASP A 306 -12.03 -20.80 12.17
CA ASP A 306 -12.59 -21.43 13.36
C ASP A 306 -13.87 -20.68 13.71
N ARG A 307 -14.99 -21.40 13.75
CA ARG A 307 -16.31 -20.80 13.97
C ARG A 307 -16.47 -20.25 15.38
N GLY A 308 -15.47 -20.45 16.25
CA GLY A 308 -15.50 -20.06 17.65
C GLY A 308 -16.55 -20.85 18.43
N ARG A 309 -16.59 -20.61 19.75
CA ARG A 309 -17.63 -21.20 20.60
C ARG A 309 -18.96 -20.47 20.39
N PRO A 310 -20.12 -21.17 20.37
CA PRO A 310 -21.41 -20.51 20.31
C PRO A 310 -21.58 -19.47 21.42
N MET A 311 -22.15 -18.31 21.09
CA MET A 311 -22.42 -17.24 22.04
C MET A 311 -23.86 -17.31 22.56
N GLU A 312 -24.05 -16.99 23.84
CA GLU A 312 -25.37 -16.95 24.46
C GLU A 312 -26.12 -15.66 24.09
N HIS A 313 -27.42 -15.76 23.81
CA HIS A 313 -28.21 -14.67 23.22
C HIS A 313 -28.33 -13.42 24.10
N HIS A 314 -28.15 -13.56 25.42
CA HIS A 314 -28.32 -12.50 26.40
C HIS A 314 -27.03 -11.74 26.73
N VAL A 315 -25.87 -12.28 26.32
CA VAL A 315 -24.59 -11.58 26.52
C VAL A 315 -24.62 -10.29 25.71
N SER A 316 -24.34 -9.18 26.39
CA SER A 316 -24.26 -7.85 25.78
C SER A 316 -22.82 -7.46 25.56
N PHE A 317 -22.56 -6.63 24.55
CA PHE A 317 -21.23 -6.18 24.19
C PHE A 317 -21.19 -4.67 24.13
N ARG A 318 -20.02 -4.09 24.42
CA ARG A 318 -19.73 -2.67 24.26
C ARG A 318 -18.33 -2.45 23.70
N VAL A 319 -18.11 -1.35 23.00
CA VAL A 319 -16.78 -0.87 22.60
C VAL A 319 -16.05 -0.38 23.85
N LEU A 320 -14.73 -0.61 23.94
CA LEU A 320 -13.92 -0.07 25.02
C LEU A 320 -13.74 1.46 24.87
N ASP A 321 -13.73 2.19 25.98
CA ASP A 321 -13.72 3.66 26.01
C ASP A 321 -12.51 4.30 25.30
N ASP A 322 -11.39 3.58 25.22
CA ASP A 322 -10.14 4.03 24.59
C ASP A 322 -10.05 3.71 23.10
N VAL A 323 -10.94 2.88 22.57
CA VAL A 323 -10.96 2.51 21.14
C VAL A 323 -11.39 3.72 20.31
N ARG A 324 -10.69 3.92 19.20
CA ARG A 324 -11.02 4.90 18.16
C ARG A 324 -11.12 4.18 16.84
N PHE A 325 -12.07 4.54 16.00
CA PHE A 325 -12.17 3.96 14.66
C PHE A 325 -12.62 5.00 13.64
N ASP A 326 -12.40 4.68 12.37
CA ASP A 326 -13.01 5.35 11.23
C ASP A 326 -13.53 4.30 10.26
N VAL A 327 -14.50 4.70 9.44
CA VAL A 327 -15.07 3.87 8.38
C VAL A 327 -14.73 4.50 7.03
N ALA A 328 -14.10 3.72 6.16
CA ALA A 328 -13.83 4.10 4.79
C ALA A 328 -15.14 4.16 3.98
N GLY A 329 -15.14 4.86 2.84
CA GLY A 329 -16.24 4.85 1.88
C GLY A 329 -16.57 3.45 1.35
N THR A 330 -15.63 2.51 1.42
CA THR A 330 -15.83 1.07 1.12
C THR A 330 -16.69 0.34 2.18
N GLY A 331 -16.95 0.98 3.33
CA GLY A 331 -17.63 0.38 4.48
C GLY A 331 -16.72 -0.44 5.39
N ARG A 332 -15.44 -0.63 5.03
CA ARG A 332 -14.44 -1.23 5.93
C ARG A 332 -14.02 -0.21 6.99
N ALA A 333 -13.85 -0.69 8.21
CA ALA A 333 -13.41 0.10 9.33
C ALA A 333 -11.95 -0.19 9.67
N VAL A 334 -11.25 0.83 10.13
CA VAL A 334 -9.96 0.72 10.79
C VAL A 334 -10.15 1.17 12.23
N ALA A 335 -9.74 0.34 13.18
CA ALA A 335 -9.82 0.60 14.60
C ALA A 335 -8.41 0.71 15.20
N ALA A 336 -8.26 1.52 16.23
CA ALA A 336 -7.00 1.71 16.91
C ALA A 336 -7.20 1.85 18.42
N ARG A 337 -6.19 1.39 19.15
CA ARG A 337 -6.07 1.57 20.58
C ARG A 337 -4.86 2.46 20.89
N PRO A 338 -5.02 3.48 21.75
CA PRO A 338 -3.91 4.34 22.13
C PRO A 338 -2.86 3.52 22.90
N GLY A 339 -1.60 3.75 22.56
CA GLY A 339 -0.46 3.03 23.11
C GLY A 339 0.86 3.65 22.68
N ARG A 340 1.98 3.04 23.08
CA ARG A 340 3.32 3.41 22.61
C ARG A 340 4.12 2.13 22.29
N PRO A 341 4.04 1.61 21.05
CA PRO A 341 3.27 2.12 19.89
C PRO A 341 1.75 1.88 20.04
N PRO A 342 0.88 2.63 19.33
CA PRO A 342 -0.54 2.30 19.23
C PRO A 342 -0.76 1.01 18.45
N GLU A 343 -1.85 0.30 18.79
CA GLU A 343 -2.28 -0.89 18.05
C GLU A 343 -3.33 -0.47 17.01
N ILE A 344 -3.21 -0.93 15.76
CA ILE A 344 -4.13 -0.58 14.67
C ILE A 344 -4.56 -1.84 13.94
N PHE A 345 -5.85 -1.95 13.66
CA PHE A 345 -6.50 -3.11 13.08
C PHE A 345 -7.41 -2.71 11.94
N TRP A 346 -7.16 -3.24 10.74
CA TRP A 346 -8.18 -3.27 9.69
C TRP A 346 -9.19 -4.36 9.97
N LEU A 347 -10.47 -4.00 9.85
CA LEU A 347 -11.58 -4.91 10.09
C LEU A 347 -12.10 -5.45 8.75
N ASP A 348 -12.56 -6.69 8.74
CA ASP A 348 -13.35 -7.23 7.63
C ASP A 348 -14.76 -6.60 7.60
N SER A 349 -15.57 -6.93 6.61
CA SER A 349 -16.92 -6.37 6.48
C SER A 349 -17.81 -6.63 7.69
N ASP A 350 -17.66 -7.79 8.34
CA ASP A 350 -18.54 -8.26 9.39
C ASP A 350 -18.18 -7.58 10.71
N ALA A 351 -16.88 -7.55 11.04
CA ALA A 351 -16.34 -6.82 12.18
C ALA A 351 -16.53 -5.29 12.03
N SER A 352 -16.40 -4.74 10.82
CA SER A 352 -16.65 -3.31 10.55
C SER A 352 -18.12 -2.95 10.82
N TRP A 353 -19.04 -3.75 10.28
CA TRP A 353 -20.48 -3.56 10.51
C TRP A 353 -20.83 -3.63 11.99
N LEU A 354 -20.25 -4.61 12.70
CA LEU A 354 -20.50 -4.82 14.11
C LEU A 354 -19.96 -3.68 14.97
N LEU A 355 -18.72 -3.23 14.73
CA LEU A 355 -18.12 -2.15 15.50
C LEU A 355 -18.94 -0.85 15.34
N ALA A 356 -19.36 -0.53 14.12
CA ALA A 356 -20.21 0.64 13.85
C ALA A 356 -21.59 0.60 14.54
N ARG A 357 -22.06 -0.59 14.96
CA ARG A 357 -23.31 -0.74 15.73
C ARG A 357 -23.12 -0.70 17.23
N LEU A 358 -21.94 -1.09 17.71
CA LEU A 358 -21.62 -1.09 19.13
C LEU A 358 -21.17 0.27 19.67
N ASP A 359 -20.86 1.22 18.77
CA ASP A 359 -20.51 2.61 19.12
C ASP A 359 -21.69 3.42 19.68
N ASP A 360 -22.91 2.88 19.62
CA ASP A 360 -24.04 3.43 20.35
C ASP A 360 -23.76 3.29 21.87
N GLU A 361 -23.90 4.38 22.65
CA GLU A 361 -23.56 4.46 24.10
C GLU A 361 -24.20 3.38 25.02
N SER A 362 -25.06 2.51 24.47
CA SER A 362 -25.74 1.43 25.17
C SER A 362 -25.27 0.05 24.69
N PRO A 363 -24.87 -0.86 25.59
CA PRO A 363 -24.51 -2.23 25.22
C PRO A 363 -25.61 -2.94 24.43
N LEU A 364 -25.22 -3.71 23.41
CA LEU A 364 -26.15 -4.50 22.59
C LEU A 364 -25.98 -6.00 22.84
N SER A 365 -27.10 -6.69 23.05
CA SER A 365 -27.10 -8.15 23.22
C SER A 365 -26.86 -8.89 21.90
N PHE A 366 -26.26 -10.08 21.99
CA PHE A 366 -26.06 -10.96 20.84
C PHE A 366 -27.36 -11.18 20.06
N GLY A 367 -28.48 -11.42 20.74
CA GLY A 367 -29.79 -11.60 20.09
C GLY A 367 -30.27 -10.37 19.31
N ARG A 368 -29.99 -9.15 19.80
CA ARG A 368 -30.32 -7.90 19.09
C ARG A 368 -29.42 -7.70 17.87
N LEU A 369 -28.11 -7.92 18.03
CA LEU A 369 -27.15 -7.86 16.94
C LEU A 369 -27.50 -8.86 15.84
N LEU A 370 -27.84 -10.09 16.22
CA LEU A 370 -28.27 -11.14 15.29
C LEU A 370 -29.53 -10.73 14.53
N SER A 371 -30.54 -10.21 15.22
CA SER A 371 -31.78 -9.73 14.60
C SER A 371 -31.54 -8.60 13.60
N ALA A 372 -30.56 -7.72 13.88
CA ALA A 372 -30.16 -6.64 12.99
C ALA A 372 -29.27 -7.11 11.81
N ALA A 373 -28.49 -8.17 11.99
CA ALA A 373 -27.59 -8.71 10.97
C ALA A 373 -28.34 -9.48 9.87
N VAL A 374 -29.37 -10.26 10.23
CA VAL A 374 -30.17 -11.07 9.28
C VAL A 374 -30.66 -10.28 8.04
N PRO A 375 -31.29 -9.10 8.15
CA PRO A 375 -31.73 -8.36 6.96
C PRO A 375 -30.58 -7.79 6.12
N VAL A 376 -29.38 -7.61 6.68
CA VAL A 376 -28.23 -7.01 5.98
C VAL A 376 -27.36 -8.08 5.31
N TRP A 377 -27.14 -9.20 5.99
CA TRP A 377 -26.26 -10.28 5.53
C TRP A 377 -26.99 -11.39 4.79
N GLY A 378 -28.32 -11.29 4.68
CA GLY A 378 -29.18 -12.29 4.08
C GLY A 378 -29.71 -13.32 5.09
N ALA A 379 -30.82 -13.97 4.76
CA ALA A 379 -31.53 -14.90 5.63
C ALA A 379 -30.89 -16.30 5.76
N ASP A 380 -29.62 -16.44 5.37
CA ASP A 380 -28.95 -17.73 5.35
C ASP A 380 -28.62 -18.21 6.77
N SER A 381 -28.63 -19.52 6.98
CA SER A 381 -28.34 -20.16 8.27
C SER A 381 -26.92 -19.90 8.81
N GLY A 382 -26.07 -19.19 8.06
CA GLY A 382 -24.69 -18.85 8.43
C GLY A 382 -24.52 -17.57 9.25
N VAL A 383 -25.55 -16.71 9.35
CA VAL A 383 -25.45 -15.41 10.04
C VAL A 383 -24.97 -15.51 11.50
N PRO A 384 -25.49 -16.43 12.34
CA PRO A 384 -25.00 -16.56 13.71
C PRO A 384 -23.51 -16.87 13.79
N GLY A 385 -23.01 -17.74 12.90
CA GLY A 385 -21.60 -18.11 12.86
C GLY A 385 -20.70 -16.95 12.46
N ARG A 386 -21.10 -16.17 11.43
CA ARG A 386 -20.39 -14.95 11.01
C ARG A 386 -20.31 -13.93 12.14
N LEU A 387 -21.44 -13.69 12.82
CA LEU A 387 -21.50 -12.76 13.94
C LEU A 387 -20.59 -13.20 15.11
N THR A 388 -20.59 -14.50 15.42
CA THR A 388 -19.71 -15.07 16.46
C THR A 388 -18.23 -14.93 16.10
N VAL A 389 -17.84 -15.17 14.84
CA VAL A 389 -16.45 -14.98 14.39
C VAL A 389 -16.04 -13.50 14.50
N ALA A 390 -16.88 -12.58 14.02
CA ALA A 390 -16.62 -11.15 14.12
C ALA A 390 -16.47 -10.67 15.57
N LEU A 391 -17.36 -11.09 16.47
CA LEU A 391 -17.26 -10.75 17.91
C LEU A 391 -16.00 -11.32 18.56
N HIS A 392 -15.64 -12.58 18.27
CA HIS A 392 -14.39 -13.15 18.80
C HIS A 392 -13.16 -12.40 18.29
N PHE A 393 -13.14 -12.01 17.02
CA PHE A 393 -12.06 -11.20 16.47
C PHE A 393 -11.96 -9.86 17.22
N LEU A 394 -13.07 -9.12 17.36
CA LEU A 394 -13.08 -7.83 18.07
C LEU A 394 -12.66 -7.98 19.54
N MET A 395 -13.07 -9.05 20.23
CA MET A 395 -12.64 -9.32 21.61
C MET A 395 -11.16 -9.71 21.71
N ALA A 396 -10.67 -10.53 20.77
CA ALA A 396 -9.26 -10.92 20.72
C ALA A 396 -8.35 -9.70 20.47
N ALA A 397 -8.79 -8.78 19.61
CA ALA A 397 -8.14 -7.49 19.38
C ALA A 397 -8.38 -6.47 20.53
N SER A 398 -9.10 -6.87 21.59
CA SER A 398 -9.44 -6.00 22.72
C SER A 398 -10.12 -4.69 22.28
N LEU A 399 -11.00 -4.76 21.28
CA LEU A 399 -11.77 -3.62 20.77
C LEU A 399 -13.16 -3.55 21.41
N VAL A 400 -13.69 -4.70 21.83
CA VAL A 400 -14.99 -4.83 22.49
C VAL A 400 -14.88 -5.77 23.68
N GLU A 401 -15.79 -5.64 24.63
CA GLU A 401 -15.90 -6.54 25.77
C GLU A 401 -17.36 -6.92 26.06
N PRO A 402 -17.61 -8.06 26.73
CA PRO A 402 -18.90 -8.35 27.31
C PRO A 402 -19.28 -7.32 28.39
N ALA A 403 -20.47 -6.74 28.28
CA ALA A 403 -21.05 -5.89 29.30
C ALA A 403 -21.74 -6.75 30.37
N ALA A 404 -21.51 -6.39 31.64
CA ALA A 404 -22.04 -7.08 32.81
C ALA A 404 -23.55 -6.86 33.03
#